data_AF-A0A8B9WWC4-F1
#
_entry.id   AF-A0A8B9WWC4-F1
#
_cell.length_a   1.000
_cell.length_b   1.000
_cell.length_c   1.000
_cell.angle_alpha   90.00
_cell.angle_beta   90.00
_cell.angle_gamma   90.00
#
_symmetry.space_group_name_H-M   'P 1'
#
loop_
_entity.id
_entity.type
_entity.pdbx_description
1 polymer ?
#
loop_
_entity_poly.entity_id
_entity_poly.type
_entity_poly.pdbx_seq_one_letter_code
_entity_poly.pdbx_strand_id
1 'polypeptide(L)'
;MGAAGSSALARLGLPAPPGPRWLGVAALGLAAVALGAVAWRRARPGRRGRLQQVGTVSELWIYPIKSCKGVSVDAAECTALGLRSGHLRDRFWLVIKEDGHMVTGRQEPQLVLVSITYEDDCLILRAPGMDQLVLPTKLLSSNKLHDCRVFGLDIQGRDCGDEAAQWFTSFLKTDAFRLVQFEKNMKARASNEIFPSLDKNYQVAYPDCSPVMILSEASLADLNTRMEKKVKINNFRPNIVVTGCSAFEEISASERD
;
A
#
# COMPACT_ATOMS: atom_id res chain seq x y z
N MET A 1 -70.43 70.53 -2.04
CA MET A 1 -70.70 69.63 -3.19
C MET A 1 -70.19 68.26 -2.81
N GLY A 2 -71.07 67.26 -2.88
CA GLY A 2 -70.82 65.92 -2.38
C GLY A 2 -70.16 64.98 -3.37
N ALA A 3 -70.19 63.71 -2.93
CA ALA A 3 -69.80 62.46 -3.60
C ALA A 3 -68.29 62.19 -3.67
N ALA A 4 -67.78 60.97 -3.54
CA ALA A 4 -68.24 59.64 -3.12
C ALA A 4 -67.03 58.71 -3.35
N GLY A 5 -66.98 57.53 -2.73
CA GLY A 5 -66.04 56.45 -3.12
C GLY A 5 -65.10 56.04 -1.98
N SER A 6 -65.60 55.36 -0.95
CA SER A 6 -65.86 53.91 -0.92
C SER A 6 -64.59 53.10 -0.63
N SER A 7 -64.60 52.54 0.57
CA SER A 7 -63.67 51.58 1.13
C SER A 7 -63.59 50.30 0.29
N ALA A 8 -62.38 49.95 -0.17
CA ALA A 8 -62.12 48.70 -0.90
C ALA A 8 -61.09 47.80 -0.18
N LEU A 9 -61.05 47.80 1.15
CA LEU A 9 -60.23 46.84 1.93
C LEU A 9 -60.99 46.17 3.09
N ALA A 10 -62.32 46.25 3.11
CA ALA A 10 -63.17 45.54 4.06
C ALA A 10 -63.95 44.38 3.40
N ARG A 11 -63.26 43.53 2.64
CA ARG A 11 -63.80 42.24 2.17
C ARG A 11 -62.67 41.24 1.96
N LEU A 12 -62.12 40.76 3.06
CA LEU A 12 -61.40 39.48 3.19
C LEU A 12 -61.22 39.31 4.71
N GLY A 13 -62.02 38.44 5.32
CA GLY A 13 -62.04 38.19 6.77
C GLY A 13 -60.77 37.51 7.27
N LEU A 14 -59.61 38.14 7.08
CA LEU A 14 -58.34 37.69 7.62
C LEU A 14 -58.08 38.42 8.94
N PRO A 15 -57.73 37.69 10.01
CA PRO A 15 -57.40 38.33 11.29
C PRO A 15 -56.15 39.20 11.11
N ALA A 16 -56.13 40.34 11.82
CA ALA A 16 -54.96 41.22 11.86
C ALA A 16 -53.70 40.42 12.24
N PRO A 17 -52.52 40.73 11.67
CA PRO A 17 -51.30 40.02 12.04
C PRO A 17 -51.06 40.23 13.54
N PRO A 18 -50.77 39.16 14.30
CA PRO A 18 -50.55 39.30 15.74
C PRO A 18 -49.36 40.26 15.97
N GLY A 19 -49.48 41.16 16.93
CA GLY A 19 -48.44 42.16 17.26
C GLY A 19 -47.08 41.51 17.60
N PRO A 20 -45.97 42.28 17.64
CA PRO A 20 -44.56 41.85 17.50
C PRO A 20 -44.04 40.78 18.48
N ARG A 21 -44.86 40.33 19.43
CA ARG A 21 -44.58 39.27 20.41
C ARG A 21 -44.39 37.89 19.76
N TRP A 22 -45.10 37.57 18.66
CA TRP A 22 -44.94 36.31 17.93
C TRP A 22 -43.57 36.11 17.29
N LEU A 23 -42.96 37.18 16.75
CA LEU A 23 -41.60 37.16 16.19
C LEU A 23 -40.56 36.85 17.27
N GLY A 24 -40.74 37.39 18.48
CA GLY A 24 -39.89 37.08 19.64
C GLY A 24 -40.02 35.63 20.11
N VAL A 25 -41.25 35.08 20.13
CA VAL A 25 -41.50 33.68 20.50
C VAL A 25 -40.95 32.71 19.45
N ALA A 26 -41.08 33.04 18.15
CA ALA A 26 -40.51 32.25 17.06
C ALA A 26 -38.97 32.26 17.08
N ALA A 27 -38.35 33.42 17.34
CA ALA A 27 -36.90 33.54 17.46
C ALA A 27 -36.35 32.77 18.69
N LEU A 28 -37.04 32.83 19.83
CA LEU A 28 -36.70 32.04 21.02
C LEU A 28 -36.84 30.54 20.77
N GLY A 29 -37.87 30.11 20.03
CA GLY A 29 -38.06 28.72 19.63
C GLY A 29 -36.92 28.19 18.74
N LEU A 30 -36.52 28.96 17.73
CA LEU A 30 -35.39 28.61 16.84
C LEU A 30 -34.07 28.56 17.61
N ALA A 31 -33.83 29.51 18.51
CA ALA A 31 -32.64 29.51 19.37
C ALA A 31 -32.60 28.29 20.29
N ALA A 32 -33.73 27.91 20.89
CA ALA A 32 -33.83 26.72 21.73
C ALA A 32 -33.59 25.43 20.93
N VAL A 33 -34.11 25.32 19.71
CA VAL A 33 -33.86 24.17 18.82
C VAL A 33 -32.39 24.11 18.39
N ALA A 34 -31.78 25.25 18.05
CA ALA A 34 -30.37 25.32 17.68
C ALA A 34 -29.45 24.96 18.86
N LEU A 35 -29.72 25.48 20.05
CA LEU A 35 -29.01 25.14 21.27
C LEU A 35 -29.20 23.67 21.65
N GLY A 36 -30.42 23.14 21.51
CA GLY A 36 -30.73 21.72 21.71
C GLY A 36 -29.97 20.83 20.72
N ALA A 37 -29.88 21.22 19.44
CA ALA A 37 -29.15 20.49 18.42
C ALA A 37 -27.62 20.53 18.63
N VAL A 38 -27.07 21.68 19.08
CA VAL A 38 -25.66 21.82 19.43
C VAL A 38 -25.33 21.03 20.69
N ALA A 39 -26.17 21.12 21.73
CA ALA A 39 -26.03 20.34 22.95
C ALA A 39 -26.11 18.84 22.65
N TRP A 40 -27.04 18.40 21.81
CA TRP A 40 -27.15 17.01 21.37
C TRP A 40 -25.98 16.54 20.51
N ARG A 41 -25.45 17.37 19.62
CA ARG A 41 -24.21 17.05 18.87
C ARG A 41 -22.98 16.96 19.77
N ARG A 42 -22.88 17.80 20.81
CA ARG A 42 -21.78 17.79 21.79
C ARG A 42 -21.93 16.67 22.82
N ALA A 43 -23.15 16.33 23.20
CA ALA A 43 -23.47 15.28 24.17
C ALA A 43 -23.58 13.90 23.54
N ARG A 44 -23.72 13.79 22.20
CA ARG A 44 -23.50 12.54 21.48
C ARG A 44 -22.05 12.17 21.70
N PRO A 45 -21.77 11.10 22.47
CA PRO A 45 -20.45 10.50 22.42
C PRO A 45 -20.26 10.15 20.95
N GLY A 46 -19.19 10.66 20.32
CA GLY A 46 -18.79 10.12 19.03
C GLY A 46 -18.82 8.61 19.20
N ARG A 47 -19.62 7.90 18.40
CA ARG A 47 -19.63 6.43 18.40
C ARG A 47 -18.23 6.02 17.95
N ARG A 48 -17.27 6.02 18.87
CA ARG A 48 -16.08 5.19 18.76
C ARG A 48 -16.64 3.80 18.90
N GLY A 49 -16.96 3.19 17.76
CA GLY A 49 -17.32 1.78 17.71
C GLY A 49 -16.29 1.01 18.52
N ARG A 50 -16.75 0.00 19.28
CA ARG A 50 -15.84 -0.90 19.96
C ARG A 50 -14.96 -1.52 18.87
N LEU A 51 -13.66 -1.20 18.87
CA LEU A 51 -12.72 -1.82 17.94
C LEU A 51 -12.77 -3.34 18.19
N GLN A 52 -13.01 -4.09 17.12
CA GLN A 52 -13.00 -5.53 17.15
C GLN A 52 -11.67 -6.01 16.56
N GLN A 53 -10.96 -6.85 17.31
CA GLN A 53 -9.81 -7.54 16.75
C GLN A 53 -10.28 -8.49 15.65
N VAL A 54 -9.76 -8.30 14.44
CA VAL A 54 -10.09 -9.11 13.26
C VAL A 54 -8.96 -10.08 12.88
N GLY A 55 -7.85 -10.06 13.61
CA GLY A 55 -6.71 -10.95 13.40
C GLY A 55 -5.48 -10.48 14.17
N THR A 56 -4.38 -11.20 14.00
CA THR A 56 -3.06 -10.89 14.57
C THR A 56 -2.00 -11.14 13.50
N VAL A 57 -1.00 -10.26 13.38
CA VAL A 57 0.15 -10.50 12.49
C VAL A 57 0.93 -11.71 13.03
N SER A 58 1.08 -12.75 12.21
CA SER A 58 1.84 -13.95 12.57
C SER A 58 3.24 -13.97 11.96
N GLU A 59 3.41 -13.43 10.75
CA GLU A 59 4.72 -13.33 10.09
C GLU A 59 4.87 -12.02 9.33
N LEU A 60 6.10 -11.49 9.29
CA LEU A 60 6.48 -10.37 8.43
C LEU A 60 7.62 -10.80 7.50
N TRP A 61 7.50 -10.41 6.24
CA TRP A 61 8.45 -10.74 5.19
C TRP A 61 8.82 -9.51 4.37
N ILE A 62 10.13 -9.37 4.14
CA ILE A 62 10.70 -8.40 3.21
C ILE A 62 11.39 -9.18 2.10
N TYR A 63 11.22 -8.75 0.85
CA TYR A 63 11.90 -9.36 -0.31
C TYR A 63 12.79 -8.31 -0.96
N PRO A 64 14.03 -8.12 -0.46
CA PRO A 64 14.87 -6.99 -0.88
C PRO A 64 15.12 -6.95 -2.39
N ILE A 65 15.42 -8.11 -2.98
CA ILE A 65 15.61 -8.27 -4.42
C ILE A 65 14.34 -8.88 -5.03
N LYS A 66 13.84 -8.28 -6.11
CA LYS A 66 12.69 -8.80 -6.87
C LYS A 66 12.93 -10.27 -7.25
N SER A 67 11.94 -11.12 -6.96
CA SER A 67 11.94 -12.56 -7.23
C SER A 67 12.91 -13.42 -6.42
N CYS A 68 13.79 -12.84 -5.60
CA CYS A 68 14.68 -13.61 -4.71
C CYS A 68 13.96 -14.06 -3.44
N LYS A 69 14.64 -14.84 -2.60
CA LYS A 69 14.09 -15.35 -1.33
C LYS A 69 13.73 -14.20 -0.39
N GLY A 70 12.67 -14.38 0.40
CA GLY A 70 12.26 -13.43 1.42
C GLY A 70 13.11 -13.55 2.69
N VAL A 71 13.20 -12.44 3.42
CA VAL A 71 13.79 -12.33 4.75
C VAL A 71 12.63 -12.19 5.74
N SER A 72 12.55 -13.11 6.70
CA SER A 72 11.61 -13.02 7.82
C SER A 72 12.16 -12.04 8.85
N VAL A 73 11.29 -11.19 9.39
CA VAL A 73 11.65 -10.16 10.38
C VAL A 73 10.62 -10.14 11.50
N ASP A 74 11.04 -9.78 12.71
CA ASP A 74 10.13 -9.68 13.87
C ASP A 74 9.33 -8.36 13.87
N ALA A 75 9.89 -7.32 13.25
CA ALA A 75 9.26 -6.01 13.14
C ALA A 75 9.66 -5.32 11.83
N ALA A 76 8.73 -4.52 11.29
CA ALA A 76 8.96 -3.70 10.11
C ALA A 76 8.19 -2.38 10.20
N GLU A 77 8.79 -1.33 9.66
CA GLU A 77 8.17 -0.05 9.41
C GLU A 77 7.34 -0.10 8.11
N CYS A 78 6.09 0.35 8.17
CA CYS A 78 5.28 0.58 6.98
C CYS A 78 5.66 1.92 6.36
N THR A 79 6.33 1.90 5.21
CA THR A 79 6.66 3.11 4.44
C THR A 79 5.76 3.24 3.22
N ALA A 80 5.69 4.43 2.62
CA ALA A 80 4.88 4.66 1.40
C ALA A 80 5.29 3.76 0.21
N LEU A 81 6.53 3.27 0.18
CA LEU A 81 7.06 2.39 -0.86
C LEU A 81 7.08 0.90 -0.45
N GLY A 82 6.54 0.55 0.72
CA GLY A 82 6.48 -0.82 1.25
C GLY A 82 7.17 -0.99 2.60
N LEU A 83 7.30 -2.24 3.03
CA LEU A 83 7.92 -2.56 4.33
C LEU A 83 9.43 -2.26 4.35
N ARG A 84 9.91 -1.87 5.53
CA ARG A 84 11.33 -1.67 5.84
C ARG A 84 11.68 -2.27 7.20
N SER A 85 12.81 -2.96 7.31
CA SER A 85 13.39 -3.36 8.59
C SER A 85 14.87 -3.02 8.57
N GLY A 86 15.28 -2.04 9.38
CA GLY A 86 16.61 -1.43 9.27
C GLY A 86 16.87 -0.90 7.86
N HIS A 87 17.88 -1.46 7.20
CA HIS A 87 18.26 -1.11 5.82
C HIS A 87 17.59 -1.98 4.75
N LEU A 88 16.97 -3.10 5.14
CA LEU A 88 16.22 -3.92 4.21
C LEU A 88 14.93 -3.20 3.82
N ARG A 89 14.72 -3.01 2.52
CA ARG A 89 13.51 -2.42 1.95
C ARG A 89 12.93 -3.35 0.90
N ASP A 90 11.61 -3.41 0.86
CA ASP A 90 10.90 -4.38 0.05
C ASP A 90 10.98 -4.09 -1.46
N ARG A 91 11.59 -5.01 -2.23
CA ARG A 91 11.83 -4.95 -3.68
C ARG A 91 12.53 -3.63 -4.11
N PHE A 92 13.60 -3.29 -3.41
CA PHE A 92 14.48 -2.16 -3.73
C PHE A 92 15.65 -2.52 -4.64
N TRP A 93 15.80 -3.79 -4.98
CA TRP A 93 16.78 -4.26 -5.94
C TRP A 93 16.10 -5.08 -7.04
N LEU A 94 16.70 -5.04 -8.22
CA LEU A 94 16.19 -5.68 -9.42
C LEU A 94 17.35 -6.28 -10.22
N VAL A 95 17.18 -7.53 -10.66
CA VAL A 95 18.04 -8.12 -11.69
C VAL A 95 17.50 -7.68 -13.04
N ILE A 96 18.37 -7.14 -13.89
CA ILE A 96 18.05 -6.70 -15.25
C ILE A 96 18.95 -7.41 -16.26
N LYS A 97 18.47 -7.51 -17.51
CA LYS A 97 19.32 -7.80 -18.66
C LYS A 97 20.12 -6.57 -19.05
N GLU A 98 21.09 -6.75 -19.95
CA GLU A 98 21.93 -5.67 -20.48
C GLU A 98 21.12 -4.54 -21.13
N ASP A 99 19.95 -4.87 -21.69
CA ASP A 99 19.03 -3.91 -22.32
C ASP A 99 18.08 -3.21 -21.33
N GLY A 100 18.21 -3.44 -20.03
CA GLY A 100 17.41 -2.82 -18.97
C GLY A 100 16.09 -3.54 -18.65
N HIS A 101 15.72 -4.60 -19.36
CA HIS A 101 14.50 -5.34 -19.04
C HIS A 101 14.63 -6.12 -17.73
N MET A 102 13.57 -6.09 -16.92
CA MET A 102 13.51 -6.85 -15.67
C MET A 102 13.66 -8.36 -15.90
N VAL A 103 14.34 -9.02 -14.98
CA VAL A 103 14.40 -10.48 -14.86
C VAL A 103 13.59 -10.87 -13.62
N THR A 104 12.62 -11.77 -13.79
CA THR A 104 11.77 -12.24 -12.69
C THR A 104 11.83 -13.76 -12.56
N GLY A 105 11.30 -14.27 -11.45
CA GLY A 105 11.22 -15.72 -11.21
C GLY A 105 10.36 -16.47 -12.23
N ARG A 106 9.59 -15.76 -13.08
CA ARG A 106 8.86 -16.35 -14.21
C ARG A 106 9.81 -16.75 -15.36
N GLN A 107 10.85 -15.95 -15.59
CA GLN A 107 11.89 -16.24 -16.59
C GLN A 107 13.00 -17.10 -15.97
N GLU A 108 13.43 -16.75 -14.76
CA GLU A 108 14.55 -17.38 -14.05
C GLU A 108 14.11 -17.89 -12.67
N PRO A 109 13.47 -19.08 -12.58
CA PRO A 109 12.96 -19.61 -11.32
C PRO A 109 14.04 -19.79 -10.25
N GLN A 110 15.30 -19.97 -10.65
CA GLN A 110 16.44 -20.12 -9.75
C GLN A 110 16.66 -18.89 -8.85
N LEU A 111 16.17 -17.71 -9.23
CA LEU A 111 16.25 -16.51 -8.39
C LEU A 111 15.69 -16.73 -6.99
N VAL A 112 14.65 -17.57 -6.82
CA VAL A 112 14.05 -17.84 -5.50
C VAL A 112 15.00 -18.58 -4.53
N LEU A 113 16.11 -19.13 -5.05
CA LEU A 113 17.15 -19.80 -4.27
C LEU A 113 18.19 -18.83 -3.71
N VAL A 114 18.24 -17.60 -4.25
CA VAL A 114 19.13 -16.55 -3.75
C VAL A 114 18.61 -16.07 -2.39
N SER A 115 19.34 -16.46 -1.34
CA SER A 115 19.10 -16.03 0.03
C SER A 115 19.87 -14.76 0.36
N ILE A 116 19.29 -13.96 1.24
CA ILE A 116 19.74 -12.60 1.56
C ILE A 116 19.87 -12.48 3.07
N THR A 117 21.02 -12.04 3.55
CA THR A 117 21.19 -11.55 4.94
C THR A 117 21.73 -10.12 4.92
N TYR A 118 21.61 -9.45 6.06
CA TYR A 118 22.07 -8.08 6.24
C TYR A 118 22.93 -7.98 7.48
N GLU A 119 24.22 -7.73 7.29
CA GLU A 119 25.24 -7.73 8.35
C GLU A 119 26.25 -6.63 8.02
N ASP A 120 26.70 -5.87 9.03
CA ASP A 120 27.77 -4.86 8.91
C ASP A 120 27.62 -3.89 7.72
N ASP A 121 26.44 -3.29 7.59
CA ASP A 121 26.07 -2.39 6.49
C ASP A 121 26.18 -3.00 5.07
N CYS A 122 26.17 -4.32 4.98
CA CYS A 122 26.30 -5.07 3.74
C CYS A 122 25.11 -6.00 3.51
N LEU A 123 24.69 -6.08 2.24
CA LEU A 123 23.76 -7.08 1.76
C LEU A 123 24.56 -8.32 1.32
N ILE A 124 24.36 -9.44 2.02
CA ILE A 124 25.07 -10.69 1.73
C ILE A 124 24.14 -11.62 0.95
N LEU A 125 24.60 -12.07 -0.20
CA LEU A 125 23.87 -12.92 -1.13
C LEU A 125 24.51 -14.31 -1.16
N ARG A 126 23.68 -15.35 -1.04
CA ARG A 126 24.11 -16.75 -1.15
C ARG A 126 23.16 -17.54 -2.03
N ALA A 127 23.73 -18.39 -2.88
CA ALA A 127 22.98 -19.32 -3.70
C ALA A 127 23.72 -20.67 -3.82
N PRO A 128 23.02 -21.77 -4.15
CA PRO A 128 23.64 -23.08 -4.29
C PRO A 128 24.78 -23.07 -5.32
N GLY A 129 25.96 -23.57 -4.91
CA GLY A 129 27.13 -23.69 -5.79
C GLY A 129 27.83 -22.37 -6.11
N MET A 130 27.53 -21.29 -5.39
CA MET A 130 28.14 -19.97 -5.55
C MET A 130 28.86 -19.55 -4.26
N ASP A 131 29.98 -18.84 -4.40
CA ASP A 131 30.57 -18.10 -3.30
C ASP A 131 29.64 -16.97 -2.84
N GLN A 132 29.81 -16.50 -1.61
CA GLN A 132 29.02 -15.39 -1.10
C GLN A 132 29.36 -14.10 -1.85
N LEU A 133 28.35 -13.32 -2.20
CA LEU A 133 28.53 -11.97 -2.73
C LEU A 133 28.17 -10.97 -1.63
N VAL A 134 29.06 -10.01 -1.38
CA VAL A 134 28.89 -8.97 -0.34
C VAL A 134 28.76 -7.64 -1.04
N LEU A 135 27.60 -6.99 -0.88
CA LEU A 135 27.33 -5.69 -1.50
C LEU A 135 27.22 -4.61 -0.43
N PRO A 136 27.93 -3.48 -0.58
CA PRO A 136 27.74 -2.35 0.33
C PRO A 136 26.32 -1.78 0.16
N THR A 137 25.66 -1.45 1.27
CA THR A 137 24.30 -0.89 1.23
C THR A 137 24.24 0.44 0.49
N LYS A 138 25.29 1.24 0.66
CA LYS A 138 25.44 2.54 0.02
C LYS A 138 26.34 2.38 -1.20
N LEU A 139 25.71 2.42 -2.37
CA LEU A 139 26.42 2.44 -3.64
C LEU A 139 27.14 3.79 -3.83
N LEU A 140 28.21 3.75 -4.62
CA LEU A 140 28.90 4.97 -5.03
C LEU A 140 27.97 5.73 -5.99
N SER A 141 27.83 7.04 -5.78
CA SER A 141 27.02 7.89 -6.67
C SER A 141 27.56 7.95 -8.10
N SER A 142 28.81 7.55 -8.31
CA SER A 142 29.47 7.41 -9.62
C SER A 142 29.05 6.17 -10.39
N ASN A 143 28.42 5.16 -9.74
CA ASN A 143 27.95 3.97 -10.46
C ASN A 143 26.90 4.36 -11.49
N LYS A 144 26.86 3.65 -12.62
CA LYS A 144 25.97 3.96 -13.74
C LYS A 144 24.50 3.90 -13.32
N LEU A 145 23.69 4.83 -13.82
CA LEU A 145 22.23 4.69 -13.79
C LEU A 145 21.79 3.93 -15.03
N HIS A 146 20.98 2.90 -14.84
CA HIS A 146 20.32 2.17 -15.90
C HIS A 146 18.87 2.60 -15.98
N ASP A 147 18.42 2.92 -17.19
CA ASP A 147 17.00 2.98 -17.51
C ASP A 147 16.49 1.54 -17.63
N CYS A 148 15.52 1.19 -16.80
CA CYS A 148 15.00 -0.15 -16.65
C CYS A 148 13.52 -0.19 -17.04
N ARG A 149 13.04 -1.37 -17.47
CA ARG A 149 11.64 -1.60 -17.81
C ARG A 149 11.03 -2.66 -16.90
N VAL A 150 10.06 -2.26 -16.06
CA VAL A 150 9.37 -3.15 -15.10
C VAL A 150 7.88 -3.19 -15.45
N PHE A 151 7.42 -4.34 -15.95
CA PHE A 151 6.07 -4.54 -16.48
C PHE A 151 5.65 -3.46 -17.50
N GLY A 152 6.56 -3.10 -18.40
CA GLY A 152 6.28 -2.12 -19.46
C GLY A 152 6.28 -0.65 -19.02
N LEU A 153 6.66 -0.37 -17.77
CA LEU A 153 6.84 1.00 -17.26
C LEU A 153 8.31 1.29 -17.01
N ASP A 154 8.72 2.52 -17.30
CA ASP A 154 10.09 2.99 -17.11
C ASP A 154 10.37 3.30 -15.64
N ILE A 155 11.54 2.89 -15.18
CA ILE A 155 12.07 3.17 -13.85
C ILE A 155 13.59 3.12 -13.90
N GLN A 156 14.27 3.84 -13.01
CA GLN A 156 15.73 3.81 -12.95
C GLN A 156 16.25 2.86 -11.88
N GLY A 157 17.51 2.47 -12.02
CA GLY A 157 18.25 1.73 -11.00
C GLY A 157 19.74 2.05 -11.06
N ARG A 158 20.36 2.21 -9.88
CA ARG A 158 21.80 2.39 -9.72
C ARG A 158 22.48 1.03 -9.82
N ASP A 159 23.48 0.93 -10.68
CA ASP A 159 24.24 -0.29 -10.87
C ASP A 159 24.99 -0.71 -9.59
N CYS A 160 24.91 -2.00 -9.24
CA CYS A 160 25.58 -2.58 -8.08
C CYS A 160 27.03 -3.03 -8.35
N GLY A 161 27.57 -2.79 -9.55
CA GLY A 161 28.94 -3.13 -9.94
C GLY A 161 29.07 -4.44 -10.71
N ASP A 162 30.23 -4.62 -11.34
CA ASP A 162 30.51 -5.77 -12.21
C ASP A 162 30.61 -7.09 -11.44
N GLU A 163 31.01 -7.05 -10.17
CA GLU A 163 31.02 -8.24 -9.31
C GLU A 163 29.61 -8.80 -9.13
N ALA A 164 28.62 -7.93 -8.86
CA ALA A 164 27.22 -8.32 -8.75
C ALA A 164 26.68 -8.86 -10.08
N ALA A 165 27.02 -8.20 -11.18
CA ALA A 165 26.63 -8.62 -12.53
C ALA A 165 27.19 -10.01 -12.87
N GLN A 166 28.48 -10.24 -12.63
CA GLN A 166 29.14 -11.51 -12.87
C GLN A 166 28.58 -12.62 -11.99
N TRP A 167 28.26 -12.33 -10.72
CA TRP A 167 27.69 -13.30 -9.80
C TRP A 167 26.32 -13.79 -10.27
N PHE A 168 25.40 -12.89 -10.63
CA PHE A 168 24.07 -13.29 -11.16
C PHE A 168 24.18 -14.01 -12.51
N THR A 169 25.06 -13.54 -13.40
CA THR A 169 25.35 -14.19 -14.69
C THR A 169 25.87 -15.62 -14.49
N SER A 170 26.78 -15.80 -13.55
CA SER A 170 27.39 -17.10 -13.26
C SER A 170 26.43 -18.07 -12.56
N PHE A 171 25.53 -17.55 -11.72
CA PHE A 171 24.50 -18.34 -11.05
C PHE A 171 23.40 -18.81 -12.02
N LEU A 172 22.89 -17.90 -12.86
CA LEU A 172 21.75 -18.18 -13.74
C LEU A 172 22.16 -18.90 -15.04
N LYS A 173 23.35 -18.60 -15.58
CA LYS A 173 23.96 -19.28 -16.75
C LYS A 173 23.14 -19.22 -18.04
N THR A 174 22.30 -18.21 -18.20
CA THR A 174 21.40 -18.05 -19.35
C THR A 174 21.75 -16.84 -20.19
N ASP A 175 21.79 -15.65 -19.60
CA ASP A 175 22.17 -14.37 -20.25
C ASP A 175 23.17 -13.59 -19.38
N ALA A 176 23.66 -12.47 -19.91
CA ALA A 176 24.35 -11.45 -19.11
C ALA A 176 23.33 -10.64 -18.29
N PHE A 177 23.58 -10.52 -16.99
CA PHE A 177 22.71 -9.84 -16.05
C PHE A 177 23.44 -8.77 -15.26
N ARG A 178 22.71 -7.75 -14.83
CA ARG A 178 23.16 -6.76 -13.86
C ARG A 178 22.20 -6.68 -12.69
N LEU A 179 22.71 -6.32 -11.51
CA LEU A 179 21.89 -6.00 -10.35
C LEU A 179 21.84 -4.47 -10.20
N VAL A 180 20.64 -3.93 -10.06
CA VAL A 180 20.43 -2.51 -9.80
C VAL A 180 19.66 -2.27 -8.50
N GLN A 181 19.94 -1.14 -7.86
CA GLN A 181 19.27 -0.66 -6.64
C GLN A 181 18.45 0.60 -6.93
N PHE A 182 17.24 0.66 -6.39
CA PHE A 182 16.42 1.86 -6.41
C PHE A 182 16.86 2.85 -5.32
N GLU A 183 17.14 4.09 -5.69
CA GLU A 183 17.44 5.19 -4.75
C GLU A 183 16.20 6.05 -4.51
N LYS A 184 16.00 6.57 -3.29
CA LYS A 184 14.77 7.31 -2.91
C LYS A 184 14.53 8.61 -3.69
N ASN A 185 15.57 9.16 -4.31
CA ASN A 185 15.50 10.35 -5.16
C ASN A 185 15.09 10.02 -6.60
N MET A 186 15.03 8.74 -6.98
CA MET A 186 14.55 8.31 -8.29
C MET A 186 13.02 8.38 -8.37
N LYS A 187 12.49 8.55 -9.58
CA LYS A 187 11.06 8.48 -9.83
C LYS A 187 10.59 7.02 -9.68
N ALA A 188 9.74 6.77 -8.69
CA ALA A 188 9.05 5.48 -8.50
C ALA A 188 7.90 5.32 -9.50
N ARG A 189 7.44 4.08 -9.73
CA ARG A 189 6.28 3.79 -10.59
C ARG A 189 4.99 4.14 -9.84
N ALA A 190 4.12 4.91 -10.47
CA ALA A 190 2.88 5.38 -9.87
C ALA A 190 1.72 4.40 -10.06
N SER A 191 0.83 4.33 -9.07
CA SER A 191 -0.35 3.46 -9.06
C SER A 191 -1.28 3.67 -10.25
N ASN A 192 -1.44 4.90 -10.72
CA ASN A 192 -2.27 5.24 -11.88
C ASN A 192 -1.68 4.77 -13.22
N GLU A 193 -0.35 4.58 -13.30
CA GLU A 193 0.30 3.98 -14.48
C GLU A 193 0.19 2.44 -14.45
N ILE A 194 0.15 1.84 -13.24
CA ILE A 194 0.01 0.40 -13.04
C ILE A 194 -1.45 -0.05 -13.18
N PHE A 195 -2.38 0.69 -12.56
CA PHE A 195 -3.82 0.46 -12.58
C PHE A 195 -4.56 1.78 -12.88
N PRO A 196 -4.76 2.13 -14.16
CA PRO A 196 -5.39 3.40 -14.54
C PRO A 196 -6.82 3.61 -14.01
N SER A 197 -7.54 2.52 -13.70
CA SER A 197 -8.90 2.57 -13.16
C SER A 197 -8.96 2.69 -11.63
N LEU A 198 -7.82 2.63 -10.92
CA LEU A 198 -7.79 2.66 -9.47
C LEU A 198 -7.62 4.10 -8.98
N ASP A 199 -8.62 4.62 -8.27
CA ASP A 199 -8.55 5.94 -7.59
C ASP A 199 -7.79 5.84 -6.26
N LYS A 200 -6.51 5.47 -6.36
CA LYS A 200 -5.57 5.43 -5.23
C LYS A 200 -4.26 6.06 -5.69
N ASN A 201 -3.66 6.87 -4.83
CA ASN A 201 -2.37 7.49 -5.08
C ASN A 201 -1.30 6.83 -4.20
N TYR A 202 -0.49 5.97 -4.81
CA TYR A 202 0.68 5.38 -4.18
C TYR A 202 1.77 5.13 -5.22
N GLN A 203 2.97 4.81 -4.75
CA GLN A 203 4.11 4.53 -5.60
C GLN A 203 4.80 3.25 -5.16
N VAL A 204 5.49 2.61 -6.10
CA VAL A 204 6.29 1.41 -5.85
C VAL A 204 7.62 1.49 -6.59
N ALA A 205 8.66 0.88 -6.02
CA ALA A 205 9.92 0.64 -6.72
C ALA A 205 9.75 -0.56 -7.68
N TYR A 206 10.35 -1.71 -7.35
CA TYR A 206 10.26 -2.94 -8.13
C TYR A 206 9.24 -4.01 -7.66
N PRO A 207 8.33 -3.81 -6.67
CA PRO A 207 7.16 -4.69 -6.50
C PRO A 207 6.35 -4.85 -7.80
N ASP A 208 5.47 -5.84 -7.90
CA ASP A 208 4.63 -5.99 -9.10
C ASP A 208 3.68 -4.77 -9.23
N CYS A 209 2.89 -4.53 -8.18
CA CYS A 209 1.86 -3.50 -8.24
C CYS A 209 1.52 -2.77 -6.94
N SER A 210 1.80 -3.34 -5.76
CA SER A 210 1.41 -2.76 -4.46
C SER A 210 2.62 -2.63 -3.53
N PRO A 211 2.66 -1.61 -2.64
CA PRO A 211 3.70 -1.49 -1.60
C PRO A 211 3.69 -2.66 -0.60
N VAL A 212 2.53 -3.25 -0.32
CA VAL A 212 2.35 -4.32 0.67
C VAL A 212 1.32 -5.33 0.14
N MET A 213 1.60 -6.61 0.35
CA MET A 213 0.64 -7.71 0.17
C MET A 213 0.34 -8.38 1.51
N ILE A 214 -0.95 -8.57 1.80
CA ILE A 214 -1.43 -9.27 3.00
C ILE A 214 -2.05 -10.59 2.57
N LEU A 215 -1.84 -11.65 3.35
CA LEU A 215 -2.46 -12.96 3.15
C LEU A 215 -2.73 -13.61 4.51
N SER A 216 -3.89 -14.26 4.67
CA SER A 216 -4.17 -14.97 5.93
C SER A 216 -3.75 -16.45 5.88
N GLU A 217 -3.37 -16.99 7.05
CA GLU A 217 -3.13 -18.43 7.22
C GLU A 217 -4.39 -19.25 6.89
N ALA A 218 -5.57 -18.71 7.22
CA ALA A 218 -6.85 -19.34 6.94
C ALA A 218 -7.10 -19.45 5.43
N SER A 219 -6.81 -18.40 4.64
CA SER A 219 -6.88 -18.45 3.17
C SER A 219 -5.93 -19.50 2.57
N LEU A 220 -4.70 -19.58 3.10
CA LEU A 220 -3.74 -20.60 2.66
C LEU A 220 -4.22 -22.02 3.01
N ALA A 221 -4.76 -22.21 4.21
CA ALA A 221 -5.28 -23.49 4.65
C ALA A 221 -6.46 -23.94 3.77
N ASP A 222 -7.41 -23.04 3.49
CA ASP A 222 -8.53 -23.29 2.59
C ASP A 222 -8.04 -23.68 1.19
N LEU A 223 -7.12 -22.92 0.59
CA LEU A 223 -6.55 -23.25 -0.71
C LEU A 223 -5.91 -24.64 -0.69
N ASN A 224 -5.14 -24.95 0.35
CA ASN A 224 -4.48 -26.23 0.49
C ASN A 224 -5.47 -27.41 0.60
N THR A 225 -6.73 -27.23 1.02
CA THR A 225 -7.74 -28.31 0.96
C THR A 225 -8.05 -28.74 -0.48
N ARG A 226 -7.86 -27.83 -1.44
CA ARG A 226 -8.20 -28.00 -2.87
C ARG A 226 -6.98 -28.37 -3.74
N MET A 227 -5.80 -28.47 -3.15
CA MET A 227 -4.54 -28.75 -3.85
C MET A 227 -4.06 -30.18 -3.59
N GLU A 228 -3.67 -30.91 -4.64
CA GLU A 228 -2.99 -32.20 -4.51
C GLU A 228 -1.63 -32.03 -3.84
N LYS A 229 -0.79 -31.14 -4.40
CA LYS A 229 0.49 -30.74 -3.82
C LYS A 229 0.29 -29.47 -2.99
N LYS A 230 0.44 -29.60 -1.68
CA LYS A 230 0.30 -28.46 -0.75
C LYS A 230 1.36 -27.40 -1.04
N VAL A 231 0.93 -26.15 -0.99
CA VAL A 231 1.76 -24.96 -1.14
C VAL A 231 1.98 -24.29 0.20
N LYS A 232 3.05 -23.52 0.31
CA LYS A 232 3.43 -22.77 1.51
C LYS A 232 3.12 -21.28 1.31
N ILE A 233 3.05 -20.54 2.41
CA ILE A 233 2.77 -19.10 2.38
C ILE A 233 3.77 -18.34 1.49
N ASN A 234 5.04 -18.77 1.50
CA ASN A 234 6.12 -18.17 0.72
C ASN A 234 5.96 -18.35 -0.81
N ASN A 235 5.09 -19.25 -1.29
CA ASN A 235 4.74 -19.35 -2.71
C ASN A 235 3.98 -18.11 -3.20
N PHE A 236 3.24 -17.43 -2.31
CA PHE A 236 2.44 -16.23 -2.62
C PHE A 236 3.21 -14.92 -2.37
N ARG A 237 4.32 -15.01 -1.64
CA ARG A 237 5.21 -13.89 -1.31
C ARG A 237 4.54 -12.69 -0.61
N PRO A 238 3.63 -12.91 0.37
CA PRO A 238 3.02 -11.81 1.11
C PRO A 238 4.08 -11.08 1.95
N ASN A 239 3.82 -9.82 2.26
CA ASN A 239 4.63 -9.06 3.22
C ASN A 239 4.15 -9.25 4.66
N ILE A 240 2.83 -9.37 4.84
CA ILE A 240 2.20 -9.52 6.16
C ILE A 240 1.33 -10.77 6.11
N VAL A 241 1.59 -11.70 7.02
CA VAL A 241 0.76 -12.88 7.23
C VAL A 241 -0.10 -12.65 8.48
N VAL A 242 -1.39 -12.94 8.37
CA VAL A 242 -2.36 -12.73 9.46
C VAL A 242 -3.00 -14.05 9.87
N THR A 243 -3.17 -14.22 11.18
CA THR A 243 -3.87 -15.36 11.80
C THR A 243 -5.06 -14.88 12.63
N GLY A 244 -5.89 -15.82 13.08
CA GLY A 244 -7.07 -15.53 13.91
C GLY A 244 -8.23 -14.88 13.17
N CYS A 245 -8.30 -15.06 11.84
CA CYS A 245 -9.41 -14.61 10.98
C CYS A 245 -9.99 -15.77 10.17
N SER A 246 -11.16 -15.56 9.56
CA SER A 246 -11.72 -16.54 8.63
C SER A 246 -11.00 -16.50 7.28
N ALA A 247 -11.11 -17.57 6.48
CA ALA A 247 -10.55 -17.58 5.13
C ALA A 247 -11.12 -16.42 4.30
N PHE A 248 -10.23 -15.73 3.58
CA PHE A 248 -10.51 -14.58 2.71
C PHE A 248 -11.02 -13.31 3.41
N GLU A 249 -11.01 -13.25 4.75
CA GLU A 249 -11.45 -12.08 5.50
C GLU A 249 -10.55 -10.85 5.27
N GLU A 250 -9.30 -11.05 4.82
CA GLU A 250 -8.40 -9.98 4.39
C GLU A 250 -8.93 -9.16 3.20
N ILE A 251 -9.90 -9.69 2.45
CA ILE A 251 -10.56 -9.00 1.31
C ILE A 251 -11.72 -8.13 1.82
N SER A 252 -12.49 -8.62 2.80
CA SER A 252 -13.66 -7.90 3.34
C SER A 252 -13.30 -6.85 4.39
N ALA A 253 -12.07 -6.87 4.90
CA ALA A 253 -11.54 -5.83 5.79
C ALA A 253 -11.56 -4.42 5.18
N SER A 254 -11.64 -4.28 3.83
CA SER A 254 -11.75 -2.98 3.16
C SER A 254 -13.18 -2.43 3.04
N GLU A 255 -14.22 -3.22 3.36
CA GLU A 255 -15.63 -2.85 3.15
C GLU A 255 -16.38 -2.52 4.46
N ARG A 256 -15.67 -2.53 5.60
CA ARG A 256 -16.23 -2.24 6.93
C ARG A 256 -15.78 -0.85 7.43
N ASP A 257 -16.07 0.19 6.66
CA ASP A 257 -16.01 1.60 7.09
C ASP A 257 -17.34 2.31 6.83
#